data_AF-A0A8H6WRK5-F1
#
_entry.id   AF-A0A8H6WRK5-F1
#
_cell.length_a   1.000
_cell.length_b   1.000
_cell.length_c   1.000
_cell.angle_alpha   90.00
_cell.angle_beta   90.00
_cell.angle_gamma   90.00
#
_symmetry.space_group_name_H-M   'P 1'
#
loop_
_entity.id
_entity.type
_entity.pdbx_description
1 polymer ?
#
loop_
_entity_poly.entity_id
_entity_poly.type
_entity_poly.pdbx_seq_one_letter_code
_entity_poly.pdbx_strand_id
1 'polypeptide(L)'
;MAPSFQVIDDNVVPHGGSYDTITPREHTVRNAMLVMTIAAPILGSFIICLFSRKGWSYRSSWSYPRLAILWFWSVAIFGTLVFYQRGMTNRTTFMFAILHTQVEVLMNGLLLNFTVRNSLIMAGLWGFVLFTATLALPNISLVFIVSSVLGGANDFVVVLLLAYGKKWLYAAGALFHVISAVLVFLDSAIFLDVVLYNTFIFISLWLYIAFTTAAILRDSRIPDTGFVRLPLVDQPGEAEGHSMSDDHLTNVQNPMHDVKVPTWALRAIIGISLLGSSLITILIYVFA
;
A
#
# COMPACT_ATOMS: atom_id res chain seq x y z
N MET A 1 -17.96 13.20 27.59
CA MET A 1 -17.87 13.51 26.15
C MET A 1 -18.37 12.27 25.43
N ALA A 2 -19.33 12.39 24.53
CA ALA A 2 -19.81 11.24 23.74
C ALA A 2 -18.68 10.81 22.78
N PRO A 3 -18.48 9.51 22.53
CA PRO A 3 -17.49 9.04 21.56
C PRO A 3 -17.85 9.53 20.16
N SER A 4 -16.81 9.76 19.37
CA SER A 4 -16.79 10.72 18.27
C SER A 4 -16.78 10.05 16.87
N PHE A 5 -16.88 8.71 16.85
CA PHE A 5 -17.43 7.92 15.75
C PHE A 5 -18.59 7.06 16.30
N GLN A 6 -19.68 6.93 15.56
CA GLN A 6 -20.83 6.19 16.03
C GLN A 6 -20.67 4.71 15.66
N VAL A 7 -20.77 3.83 16.66
CA VAL A 7 -20.83 2.38 16.43
C VAL A 7 -22.29 1.96 16.47
N ILE A 8 -22.80 1.46 15.35
CA ILE A 8 -24.18 0.95 15.23
C ILE A 8 -24.10 -0.47 14.68
N ASP A 9 -24.65 -1.43 15.43
CA ASP A 9 -24.77 -2.83 15.01
C ASP A 9 -23.46 -3.43 14.45
N ASP A 10 -22.34 -3.20 15.15
CA ASP A 10 -20.98 -3.65 14.77
C ASP A 10 -20.40 -2.99 13.49
N ASN A 11 -20.91 -1.82 13.13
CA ASN A 11 -20.37 -0.97 12.05
C ASN A 11 -19.85 0.36 12.63
N VAL A 12 -18.71 0.83 12.11
CA VAL A 12 -18.27 2.21 12.28
C VAL A 12 -18.95 3.05 11.21
N VAL A 13 -19.77 4.02 11.63
CA VAL A 13 -20.47 4.95 10.73
C VAL A 13 -19.90 6.37 10.90
N PRO A 14 -19.77 7.14 9.80
CA PRO A 14 -19.30 8.51 9.86
C PRO A 14 -20.28 9.41 10.63
N HIS A 15 -19.73 10.39 11.36
CA HIS A 15 -20.54 11.35 12.12
C HIS A 15 -21.10 12.44 11.20
N GLY A 16 -22.37 12.28 10.83
CA GLY A 16 -23.10 13.15 9.92
C GLY A 16 -24.45 12.52 9.61
N GLY A 17 -25.43 13.28 9.11
CA GLY A 17 -26.72 12.69 8.74
C GLY A 17 -26.56 11.50 7.79
N SER A 18 -27.56 10.61 7.73
CA SER A 18 -27.59 9.47 6.80
C SER A 18 -27.07 9.86 5.42
N TYR A 19 -26.46 8.92 4.69
CA TYR A 19 -26.14 9.06 3.25
C TYR A 19 -27.30 9.64 2.42
N ASP A 20 -28.52 9.55 2.93
CA ASP A 20 -29.77 10.06 2.35
C ASP A 20 -30.10 11.53 2.73
N THR A 21 -29.25 12.21 3.50
CA THR A 21 -29.45 13.61 3.96
C THR A 21 -28.52 14.64 3.32
N ILE A 22 -27.61 14.19 2.45
CA ILE A 22 -26.70 15.09 1.72
C ILE A 22 -27.41 15.72 0.52
N THR A 23 -27.00 16.93 0.16
CA THR A 23 -27.58 17.66 -0.97
C THR A 23 -27.31 16.94 -2.31
N PRO A 24 -28.12 17.20 -3.36
CA PRO A 24 -27.87 16.62 -4.69
C PRO A 24 -26.46 16.91 -5.24
N ARG A 25 -25.90 18.09 -4.89
CA ARG A 25 -24.53 18.47 -5.25
C ARG A 25 -23.50 17.57 -4.57
N GLU A 26 -23.62 17.34 -3.27
CA GLU A 26 -22.71 16.49 -2.51
C GLU A 26 -22.76 15.04 -2.98
N HIS A 27 -23.95 14.52 -3.30
CA HIS A 27 -24.10 13.22 -3.96
C HIS A 27 -23.33 13.14 -5.27
N THR A 28 -23.46 14.15 -6.13
CA THR A 28 -22.80 14.18 -7.43
C THR A 28 -21.27 14.24 -7.28
N VAL A 29 -20.79 15.08 -6.36
CA VAL A 29 -19.35 15.21 -6.06
C VAL A 29 -18.79 13.89 -5.51
N ARG A 30 -19.47 13.28 -4.53
CA ARG A 30 -19.03 12.00 -3.93
C ARG A 30 -18.98 10.89 -4.97
N ASN A 31 -20.01 10.76 -5.80
CA ASN A 31 -20.03 9.77 -6.89
C ASN A 31 -18.91 10.00 -7.90
N ALA A 32 -18.69 11.26 -8.33
CA ALA A 32 -17.64 11.58 -9.28
C ALA A 32 -16.24 11.32 -8.69
N MET A 33 -15.98 11.78 -7.46
CA MET A 33 -14.68 11.60 -6.81
C MET A 33 -14.40 10.14 -6.50
N LEU A 34 -15.43 9.36 -6.17
CA LEU A 34 -15.25 7.94 -5.94
C LEU A 34 -15.05 7.14 -7.24
N VAL A 35 -15.78 7.44 -8.31
CA VAL A 35 -15.49 6.85 -9.64
C VAL A 35 -14.03 7.13 -10.02
N MET A 36 -13.53 8.34 -9.76
CA MET A 36 -12.11 8.65 -9.96
C MET A 36 -11.19 7.90 -9.00
N THR A 37 -11.60 7.69 -7.75
CA THR A 37 -10.84 6.93 -6.73
C THR A 37 -10.70 5.45 -7.11
N ILE A 38 -11.68 4.88 -7.80
CA ILE A 38 -11.63 3.49 -8.29
C ILE A 38 -10.93 3.40 -9.66
N ALA A 39 -11.25 4.32 -10.57
CA ALA A 39 -10.73 4.29 -11.93
C ALA A 39 -9.25 4.69 -12.02
N ALA A 40 -8.78 5.63 -11.19
CA ALA A 40 -7.40 6.11 -11.25
C ALA A 40 -6.36 5.03 -10.91
N PRO A 41 -6.51 4.19 -9.86
CA PRO A 41 -5.58 3.08 -9.62
C PRO A 41 -5.59 2.05 -10.77
N ILE A 42 -6.75 1.78 -11.36
CA ILE A 42 -6.86 0.88 -12.54
C ILE A 42 -6.10 1.50 -13.73
N LEU A 43 -6.28 2.80 -13.98
CA LEU A 43 -5.56 3.51 -15.03
C LEU A 43 -4.05 3.51 -14.78
N GLY A 44 -3.60 3.80 -13.55
CA GLY A 44 -2.20 3.72 -13.15
C GLY A 44 -1.62 2.33 -13.38
N SER A 45 -2.38 1.28 -13.04
CA SER A 45 -2.00 -0.11 -13.29
C SER A 45 -1.84 -0.38 -14.78
N PHE A 46 -2.77 0.09 -15.59
CA PHE A 46 -2.72 -0.05 -17.05
C PHE A 46 -1.52 0.69 -17.65
N ILE A 47 -1.20 1.90 -17.18
CA ILE A 47 -0.02 2.66 -17.61
C ILE A 47 1.26 1.91 -17.22
N ILE A 48 1.36 1.39 -15.99
CA ILE A 48 2.52 0.57 -15.58
C ILE A 48 2.62 -0.67 -16.47
N CYS A 49 1.51 -1.37 -16.71
CA CYS A 49 1.49 -2.52 -17.60
C CYS A 49 2.04 -2.14 -18.98
N LEU A 50 1.42 -1.17 -19.66
CA LEU A 50 1.78 -0.78 -21.02
C LEU A 50 3.23 -0.29 -21.17
N PHE A 51 3.71 0.51 -20.22
CA PHE A 51 4.95 1.27 -20.41
C PHE A 51 6.12 0.77 -19.56
N SER A 52 5.91 -0.11 -18.59
CA SER A 52 7.01 -0.80 -17.91
C SER A 52 7.29 -2.14 -18.59
N ARG A 53 8.56 -2.40 -18.97
CA ARG A 53 8.97 -3.66 -19.62
C ARG A 53 8.60 -4.91 -18.81
N LYS A 54 8.46 -4.77 -17.49
CA LYS A 54 8.18 -5.87 -16.55
C LYS A 54 6.74 -5.97 -16.10
N GLY A 55 5.86 -5.01 -16.42
CA GLY A 55 4.44 -5.07 -16.10
C GLY A 55 3.76 -6.32 -16.68
N TRP A 56 4.09 -6.68 -17.93
CA TRP A 56 3.54 -7.85 -18.62
C TRP A 56 4.38 -9.14 -18.55
N SER A 57 5.62 -9.10 -18.07
CA SER A 57 6.55 -10.21 -18.31
C SER A 57 6.29 -11.41 -17.42
N TYR A 58 5.66 -12.48 -17.92
CA TYR A 58 5.39 -13.72 -17.16
C TYR A 58 6.61 -14.29 -16.43
N ARG A 59 7.83 -14.02 -16.92
CA ARG A 59 9.10 -14.49 -16.36
C ARG A 59 9.59 -13.77 -15.10
N SER A 60 9.02 -12.61 -14.72
CA SER A 60 9.48 -11.82 -13.56
C SER A 60 8.33 -11.57 -12.59
N SER A 61 7.83 -12.62 -11.91
CA SER A 61 6.72 -12.53 -10.94
C SER A 61 7.05 -11.68 -9.71
N TRP A 62 8.34 -11.44 -9.45
CA TRP A 62 8.82 -10.70 -8.30
C TRP A 62 9.48 -9.39 -8.72
N SER A 63 8.72 -8.30 -8.73
CA SER A 63 9.23 -6.96 -9.04
C SER A 63 8.32 -5.87 -8.48
N TYR A 64 8.87 -4.68 -8.24
CA TYR A 64 8.12 -3.56 -7.68
C TYR A 64 6.98 -3.11 -8.60
N PRO A 65 7.13 -3.02 -9.94
CA PRO A 65 6.02 -2.66 -10.81
C PRO A 65 4.82 -3.59 -10.70
N ARG A 66 5.03 -4.90 -10.56
CA ARG A 66 3.92 -5.86 -10.40
C ARG A 66 3.26 -5.77 -9.03
N LEU A 67 4.04 -5.62 -7.96
CA LEU A 67 3.46 -5.43 -6.63
C LEU A 67 2.72 -4.09 -6.55
N ALA A 68 3.21 -3.04 -7.20
CA ALA A 68 2.51 -1.76 -7.31
C ALA A 68 1.20 -1.86 -8.10
N ILE A 69 1.14 -2.67 -9.17
CA ILE A 69 -0.12 -3.00 -9.85
C ILE A 69 -1.08 -3.68 -8.86
N LEU A 70 -0.64 -4.70 -8.13
CA LEU A 70 -1.49 -5.35 -7.12
C LEU A 70 -1.92 -4.37 -6.02
N TRP A 71 -1.05 -3.43 -5.66
CA TRP A 71 -1.33 -2.40 -4.66
C TRP A 71 -2.42 -1.45 -5.16
N PHE A 72 -2.31 -0.94 -6.39
CA PHE A 72 -3.35 -0.15 -7.04
C PHE A 72 -4.69 -0.90 -7.17
N TRP A 73 -4.67 -2.16 -7.60
CA TRP A 73 -5.89 -2.97 -7.70
C TRP A 73 -6.55 -3.20 -6.34
N SER A 74 -5.77 -3.47 -5.29
CA SER A 74 -6.32 -3.63 -3.95
C SER A 74 -6.91 -2.33 -3.39
N VAL A 75 -6.33 -1.16 -3.69
CA VAL A 75 -6.96 0.15 -3.38
C VAL A 75 -8.29 0.31 -4.14
N ALA A 76 -8.34 -0.01 -5.43
CA ALA A 76 -9.58 0.10 -6.21
C ALA A 76 -10.69 -0.82 -5.68
N ILE A 77 -10.35 -2.07 -5.32
CA ILE A 77 -11.29 -3.03 -4.72
C ILE A 77 -11.78 -2.52 -3.36
N PHE A 78 -10.87 -2.05 -2.51
CA PHE A 78 -11.21 -1.50 -1.19
C PHE A 78 -12.12 -0.28 -1.31
N GLY A 79 -11.78 0.68 -2.17
CA GLY A 79 -12.61 1.88 -2.42
C GLY A 79 -13.99 1.53 -2.98
N THR A 80 -14.08 0.50 -3.84
CA THR A 80 -15.37 -0.01 -4.34
C THR A 80 -16.24 -0.56 -3.21
N LEU A 81 -15.65 -1.31 -2.29
CA LEU A 81 -16.36 -1.87 -1.15
C LEU A 81 -16.90 -0.78 -0.21
N VAL A 82 -16.05 0.18 0.18
CA VAL A 82 -16.44 1.32 1.03
C VAL A 82 -17.60 2.09 0.40
N PHE A 83 -17.60 2.25 -0.93
CA PHE A 83 -18.70 2.88 -1.64
C PHE A 83 -20.01 2.08 -1.58
N TYR A 84 -19.97 0.78 -1.89
CA TYR A 84 -21.15 -0.07 -1.81
C TYR A 84 -21.73 -0.11 -0.39
N GLN A 85 -20.86 0.02 0.61
CA GLN A 85 -21.23 0.11 2.02
C GLN A 85 -21.62 1.53 2.44
N ARG A 86 -21.75 2.48 1.51
CA ARG A 86 -22.16 3.88 1.78
C ARG A 86 -21.26 4.58 2.81
N GLY A 87 -19.97 4.24 2.83
CA GLY A 87 -19.00 4.78 3.80
C GLY A 87 -19.00 4.08 5.16
N MET A 88 -19.85 3.07 5.37
CA MET A 88 -19.80 2.25 6.59
C MET A 88 -18.58 1.35 6.56
N THR A 89 -17.82 1.32 7.66
CA THR A 89 -16.70 0.41 7.84
C THR A 89 -17.11 -0.71 8.79
N ASN A 90 -17.08 -1.95 8.30
CA ASN A 90 -17.44 -3.14 9.06
C ASN A 90 -16.36 -4.22 8.93
N ARG A 91 -16.60 -5.39 9.52
CA ARG A 91 -15.62 -6.49 9.49
C ARG A 91 -15.24 -6.90 8.08
N THR A 92 -16.17 -6.90 7.13
CA THR A 92 -15.87 -7.17 5.72
C THR A 92 -14.92 -6.11 5.16
N THR A 93 -15.12 -4.84 5.46
CA THR A 93 -14.21 -3.75 5.10
C THR A 93 -12.80 -4.01 5.64
N PHE A 94 -12.69 -4.41 6.92
CA PHE A 94 -11.40 -4.76 7.52
C PHE A 94 -10.77 -6.00 6.88
N MET A 95 -11.54 -7.02 6.49
CA MET A 95 -10.98 -8.18 5.76
C MET A 95 -10.30 -7.74 4.46
N PHE A 96 -10.93 -6.85 3.69
CA PHE A 96 -10.33 -6.34 2.45
C PHE A 96 -9.15 -5.39 2.72
N ALA A 97 -9.20 -4.59 3.78
CA ALA A 97 -8.04 -3.82 4.22
C ALA A 97 -6.85 -4.73 4.57
N ILE A 98 -7.10 -5.87 5.22
CA ILE A 98 -6.05 -6.84 5.54
C ILE A 98 -5.45 -7.45 4.27
N LEU A 99 -6.27 -7.84 3.30
CA LEU A 99 -5.78 -8.31 2.00
C LEU A 99 -4.88 -7.27 1.32
N HIS A 100 -5.27 -6.00 1.38
CA HIS A 100 -4.46 -4.88 0.89
C HIS A 100 -3.12 -4.79 1.64
N THR A 101 -3.12 -4.83 2.99
CA THR A 101 -1.87 -4.79 3.76
C THR A 101 -0.96 -5.98 3.50
N GLN A 102 -1.49 -7.15 3.12
CA GLN A 102 -0.64 -8.28 2.71
C GLN A 102 0.17 -7.95 1.44
N VAL A 103 -0.38 -7.15 0.51
CA VAL A 103 0.36 -6.68 -0.67
C VAL A 103 1.54 -5.80 -0.24
N GLU A 104 1.33 -4.89 0.69
CA GLU A 104 2.39 -4.05 1.25
C GLU A 104 3.45 -4.87 2.00
N VAL A 105 3.06 -5.95 2.71
CA VAL A 105 4.03 -6.86 3.33
C VAL A 105 4.89 -7.55 2.26
N LEU A 106 4.30 -7.92 1.12
CA LEU A 106 5.08 -8.42 -0.02
C LEU A 106 6.02 -7.34 -0.57
N MET A 107 5.57 -6.08 -0.63
CA MET A 107 6.43 -4.96 -1.01
C MET A 107 7.58 -4.78 -0.03
N ASN A 108 7.34 -4.84 1.27
CA ASN A 108 8.37 -4.79 2.30
C ASN A 108 9.39 -5.93 2.14
N GLY A 109 8.91 -7.15 1.88
CA GLY A 109 9.78 -8.29 1.57
C GLY A 109 10.65 -8.05 0.33
N LEU A 110 10.06 -7.51 -0.75
CA LEU A 110 10.81 -7.14 -1.96
C LEU A 110 11.86 -6.07 -1.65
N LEU A 111 11.47 -4.97 -0.99
CA LEU A 111 12.34 -3.83 -0.67
C LEU A 111 13.52 -4.24 0.21
N LEU A 112 13.32 -5.20 1.11
CA LEU A 112 14.36 -5.77 1.98
C LEU A 112 15.17 -6.90 1.31
N ASN A 113 14.98 -7.14 0.01
CA ASN A 113 15.63 -8.23 -0.75
C ASN A 113 15.37 -9.63 -0.18
N PHE A 114 14.20 -9.84 0.43
CA PHE A 114 13.80 -11.18 0.84
C PHE A 114 13.39 -12.03 -0.38
N THR A 115 13.54 -13.34 -0.24
CA THR A 115 13.06 -14.29 -1.24
C THR A 115 11.53 -14.21 -1.35
N VAL A 116 11.00 -14.59 -2.51
CA VAL A 116 9.55 -14.68 -2.76
C VAL A 116 8.88 -15.53 -1.67
N ARG A 117 9.47 -16.69 -1.36
CA ARG A 117 8.96 -17.61 -0.33
C ARG A 117 8.86 -16.95 1.03
N ASN A 118 9.92 -16.29 1.49
CA ASN A 118 9.92 -15.64 2.80
C ASN A 118 8.91 -14.48 2.86
N SER A 119 8.78 -13.73 1.76
CA SER A 119 7.81 -12.64 1.66
C SER A 119 6.36 -13.14 1.69
N LEU A 120 6.06 -14.25 0.99
CA LEU A 120 4.75 -14.90 1.04
C LEU A 120 4.43 -15.46 2.43
N ILE A 121 5.41 -16.06 3.12
CA ILE A 121 5.23 -16.54 4.50
C ILE A 121 4.93 -15.36 5.43
N MET A 122 5.69 -14.27 5.33
CA MET A 122 5.47 -13.05 6.12
C MET A 122 4.07 -12.46 5.87
N ALA A 123 3.67 -12.32 4.60
CA ALA A 123 2.35 -11.82 4.23
C ALA A 123 1.23 -12.74 4.73
N GLY A 124 1.42 -14.06 4.64
CA GLY A 124 0.49 -15.06 5.16
C GLY A 124 0.32 -14.98 6.67
N LEU A 125 1.43 -14.92 7.42
CA LEU A 125 1.41 -14.78 8.89
C LEU A 125 0.76 -13.46 9.32
N TRP A 126 1.09 -12.36 8.64
CA TRP A 126 0.50 -11.05 8.89
C TRP A 126 -1.02 -11.08 8.70
N GLY A 127 -1.48 -11.61 7.57
CA GLY A 127 -2.91 -11.78 7.29
C GLY A 127 -3.57 -12.68 8.33
N PHE A 128 -2.98 -13.83 8.66
CA PHE A 128 -3.52 -14.75 9.67
C PHE A 128 -3.76 -14.05 11.01
N VAL A 129 -2.79 -13.28 11.50
CA VAL A 129 -2.90 -12.54 12.77
C VAL A 129 -4.04 -11.52 12.69
N LEU A 130 -4.08 -10.69 11.64
CA LEU A 130 -5.09 -9.63 11.53
C LEU A 130 -6.49 -10.17 11.22
N PHE A 131 -6.62 -11.21 10.41
CA PHE A 131 -7.91 -11.88 10.17
C PHE A 131 -8.43 -12.50 11.46
N THR A 132 -7.57 -13.16 12.22
CA THR A 132 -7.95 -13.72 13.52
C THR A 132 -8.36 -12.62 14.48
N ALA A 133 -7.62 -11.51 14.57
CA ALA A 133 -8.01 -10.37 15.40
C ALA A 133 -9.37 -9.78 14.96
N THR A 134 -9.59 -9.61 13.65
CA THR A 134 -10.83 -9.09 13.09
C THR A 134 -12.02 -10.00 13.36
N LEU A 135 -11.83 -11.31 13.45
CA LEU A 135 -12.90 -12.26 13.78
C LEU A 135 -13.12 -12.43 15.28
N ALA A 136 -12.04 -12.43 16.07
CA ALA A 136 -12.08 -12.79 17.48
C ALA A 136 -12.37 -11.60 18.41
N LEU A 137 -12.05 -10.36 18.01
CA LEU A 137 -12.27 -9.20 18.86
C LEU A 137 -13.78 -8.92 19.00
N PRO A 138 -14.25 -8.66 20.23
CA PRO A 138 -15.68 -8.60 20.54
C PRO A 138 -16.37 -7.32 20.06
N ASN A 139 -15.62 -6.28 19.70
CA ASN A 139 -16.16 -4.98 19.31
C ASN A 139 -15.39 -4.39 18.12
N ILE A 140 -16.12 -3.86 17.14
CA ILE A 140 -15.56 -3.24 15.93
C ILE A 140 -14.57 -2.08 16.21
N SER A 141 -14.71 -1.36 17.32
CA SER A 141 -13.76 -0.33 17.72
C SER A 141 -12.37 -0.88 18.02
N LEU A 142 -12.30 -2.07 18.66
CA LEU A 142 -11.01 -2.73 18.90
C LEU A 142 -10.43 -3.26 17.60
N VAL A 143 -11.27 -3.78 16.71
CA VAL A 143 -10.87 -4.19 15.35
C VAL A 143 -10.28 -2.99 14.60
N PHE A 144 -10.94 -1.84 14.65
CA PHE A 144 -10.46 -0.60 14.07
C PHE A 144 -9.09 -0.21 14.64
N ILE A 145 -8.95 -0.10 15.96
CA ILE A 145 -7.67 0.31 16.58
C ILE A 145 -6.54 -0.65 16.16
N VAL A 146 -6.74 -1.96 16.32
CA VAL A 146 -5.71 -2.96 16.02
C VAL A 146 -5.34 -2.93 14.54
N SER A 147 -6.34 -2.89 13.65
CA SER A 147 -6.10 -2.91 12.19
C SER A 147 -5.47 -1.60 11.72
N SER A 148 -5.91 -0.46 12.22
CA SER A 148 -5.35 0.86 11.88
C SER A 148 -3.91 1.01 12.38
N VAL A 149 -3.61 0.58 13.61
CA VAL A 149 -2.24 0.62 14.13
C VAL A 149 -1.32 -0.25 13.29
N LEU A 150 -1.67 -1.52 13.08
CA LEU A 150 -0.80 -2.47 12.41
C LEU A 150 -0.74 -2.19 10.89
N GLY A 151 -1.87 -1.99 10.25
CA GLY A 151 -1.95 -1.63 8.83
C GLY A 151 -1.25 -0.31 8.53
N GLY A 152 -1.56 0.74 9.29
CA GLY A 152 -0.90 2.05 9.14
C GLY A 152 0.60 1.98 9.42
N ALA A 153 1.05 1.15 10.36
CA ALA A 153 2.49 0.96 10.58
C ALA A 153 3.15 0.28 9.38
N ASN A 154 2.51 -0.72 8.78
CA ASN A 154 3.02 -1.39 7.59
C ASN A 154 3.13 -0.43 6.39
N ASP A 155 2.14 0.44 6.22
CA ASP A 155 2.15 1.56 5.28
C ASP A 155 3.36 2.49 5.49
N PHE A 156 3.57 2.95 6.73
CA PHE A 156 4.73 3.78 7.09
C PHE A 156 6.06 3.07 6.86
N VAL A 157 6.14 1.75 7.07
CA VAL A 157 7.37 0.99 6.79
C VAL A 157 7.72 1.08 5.30
N VAL A 158 6.76 0.95 4.38
CA VAL A 158 7.01 1.12 2.93
C VAL A 158 7.58 2.51 2.64
N VAL A 159 6.96 3.56 3.19
CA VAL A 159 7.42 4.96 3.01
C VAL A 159 8.85 5.13 3.52
N LEU A 160 9.12 4.70 4.74
CA LEU A 160 10.40 4.91 5.41
C LEU A 160 11.52 4.08 4.79
N LEU A 161 11.25 2.86 4.32
CA LEU A 161 12.22 2.06 3.57
C LEU A 161 12.62 2.76 2.27
N LEU A 162 11.64 3.22 1.49
CA LEU A 162 11.89 3.94 0.24
C LEU A 162 12.64 5.26 0.48
N ALA A 163 12.27 6.00 1.53
CA ALA A 163 12.97 7.23 1.94
C ALA A 163 14.41 6.94 2.38
N TYR A 164 14.63 5.89 3.17
CA TYR A 164 15.97 5.43 3.58
C TYR A 164 16.83 5.07 2.37
N GLY A 165 16.25 4.37 1.39
CA GLY A 165 16.89 4.08 0.10
C GLY A 165 17.04 5.28 -0.84
N LYS A 166 16.69 6.50 -0.40
CA LYS A 166 16.71 7.75 -1.17
C LYS A 166 15.88 7.68 -2.45
N LYS A 167 14.85 6.84 -2.46
CA LYS A 167 13.91 6.67 -3.57
C LYS A 167 12.73 7.62 -3.41
N TRP A 168 13.05 8.92 -3.38
CA TRP A 168 12.14 10.00 -2.97
C TRP A 168 10.82 10.04 -3.73
N LEU A 169 10.82 9.74 -5.04
CA LEU A 169 9.58 9.76 -5.82
C LEU A 169 8.65 8.58 -5.45
N TYR A 170 9.20 7.39 -5.20
CA TYR A 170 8.44 6.27 -4.67
C TYR A 170 7.96 6.56 -3.24
N ALA A 171 8.84 7.10 -2.39
CA ALA A 171 8.51 7.45 -1.01
C ALA A 171 7.40 8.50 -0.93
N ALA A 172 7.44 9.51 -1.80
CA ALA A 172 6.38 10.51 -1.91
C ALA A 172 5.05 9.88 -2.35
N GLY A 173 5.07 9.00 -3.35
CA GLY A 173 3.88 8.23 -3.75
C GLY A 173 3.30 7.46 -2.56
N ALA A 174 4.12 6.63 -1.90
CA ALA A 174 3.71 5.87 -0.73
C ALA A 174 3.18 6.75 0.42
N LEU A 175 3.79 7.93 0.65
CA LEU A 175 3.31 8.86 1.67
C LEU A 175 1.91 9.40 1.35
N PHE A 176 1.65 9.73 0.08
CA PHE A 176 0.32 10.17 -0.35
C PHE A 176 -0.72 9.06 -0.24
N HIS A 177 -0.32 7.80 -0.39
CA HIS A 177 -1.17 6.64 -0.07
C HIS A 177 -1.53 6.64 1.42
N VAL A 178 -0.55 6.76 2.32
CA VAL A 178 -0.80 6.85 3.77
C VAL A 178 -1.73 8.02 4.11
N ILE A 179 -1.51 9.20 3.52
CA ILE A 179 -2.40 10.36 3.71
C ILE A 179 -3.82 10.02 3.28
N SER A 180 -4.00 9.37 2.12
CA SER A 180 -5.33 8.96 1.64
C SER A 180 -6.01 7.95 2.58
N ALA A 181 -5.27 6.96 3.08
CA ALA A 181 -5.77 5.97 4.03
C ALA A 181 -6.19 6.60 5.36
N VAL A 182 -5.36 7.52 5.89
CA VAL A 182 -5.68 8.30 7.09
C VAL A 182 -6.93 9.14 6.88
N LEU A 183 -7.08 9.78 5.72
CA LEU A 183 -8.27 10.58 5.40
C LEU A 183 -9.54 9.71 5.35
N VAL A 184 -9.50 8.52 4.76
CA VAL A 184 -10.65 7.59 4.74
C VAL A 184 -11.13 7.28 6.16
N PHE A 185 -10.22 7.07 7.11
CA PHE A 185 -10.58 6.84 8.51
C PHE A 185 -10.95 8.12 9.25
N LEU A 186 -10.40 9.28 8.87
CA LEU A 186 -10.79 10.58 9.42
C LEU A 186 -12.22 10.97 9.05
N ASP A 187 -12.76 10.61 7.88
CA ASP A 187 -14.19 10.84 7.54
C ASP A 187 -15.14 10.18 8.51
N SER A 188 -14.70 9.05 9.07
CA SER A 188 -15.49 8.32 10.06
C SER A 188 -15.61 9.09 11.38
N ALA A 189 -14.88 10.20 11.52
CA ALA A 189 -14.54 10.77 12.81
C ALA A 189 -14.60 12.33 12.78
N ILE A 190 -13.94 13.06 11.88
CA ILE A 190 -13.98 14.53 11.82
C ILE A 190 -15.12 15.06 10.94
N PHE A 191 -15.81 16.11 11.41
CA PHE A 191 -16.79 16.95 10.67
C PHE A 191 -16.17 17.80 9.54
N LEU A 192 -15.45 17.21 8.59
CA LEU A 192 -15.09 17.93 7.36
C LEU A 192 -16.31 18.04 6.44
N ASP A 193 -16.42 19.17 5.73
CA ASP A 193 -17.39 19.31 4.64
C ASP A 193 -17.19 18.19 3.60
N VAL A 194 -18.29 17.60 3.11
CA VAL A 194 -18.26 16.43 2.22
C VAL A 194 -17.42 16.72 0.97
N VAL A 195 -17.54 17.92 0.38
CA VAL A 195 -16.79 18.28 -0.82
C VAL A 195 -15.30 18.42 -0.51
N LEU A 196 -14.96 19.08 0.61
CA LEU A 196 -13.57 19.28 1.00
C LEU A 196 -12.88 17.95 1.34
N TYR A 197 -13.55 17.09 2.10
CA TYR A 197 -13.07 15.75 2.44
C TYR A 197 -12.78 14.92 1.18
N ASN A 198 -13.76 14.78 0.28
CA ASN A 198 -13.58 13.99 -0.94
C ASN A 198 -12.49 14.60 -1.85
N THR A 199 -12.32 15.93 -1.83
CA THR A 199 -11.24 16.61 -2.58
C THR A 199 -9.86 16.21 -2.05
N PHE A 200 -9.67 16.15 -0.73
CA PHE A 200 -8.38 15.74 -0.16
C PHE A 200 -8.05 14.27 -0.44
N ILE A 201 -9.04 13.38 -0.34
CA ILE A 201 -8.86 11.97 -0.75
C ILE A 201 -8.47 11.90 -2.22
N PHE A 202 -9.20 12.61 -3.09
CA PHE A 202 -8.89 12.62 -4.51
C PHE A 202 -7.46 13.08 -4.79
N ILE A 203 -7.05 14.23 -4.24
CA ILE A 203 -5.72 14.79 -4.48
C ILE A 203 -4.63 13.83 -3.95
N SER A 204 -4.79 13.31 -2.75
CA SER A 204 -3.81 12.39 -2.15
C SER A 204 -3.69 11.10 -2.97
N LEU A 205 -4.80 10.45 -3.33
CA LEU A 205 -4.75 9.25 -4.16
C LEU A 205 -4.16 9.53 -5.54
N TRP A 206 -4.50 10.66 -6.16
CA TRP A 206 -3.99 11.02 -7.48
C TRP A 206 -2.47 11.24 -7.46
N LEU A 207 -1.96 11.95 -6.45
CA LEU A 207 -0.53 12.14 -6.24
C LEU A 207 0.19 10.83 -5.92
N TYR A 208 -0.42 9.94 -5.15
CA TYR A 208 0.09 8.58 -4.92
C TYR A 208 0.29 7.83 -6.24
N ILE A 209 -0.75 7.75 -7.07
CA ILE A 209 -0.71 7.02 -8.35
C ILE A 209 0.29 7.67 -9.29
N ALA A 210 0.25 9.00 -9.42
CA ALA A 210 1.12 9.75 -10.32
C ALA A 210 2.59 9.57 -9.96
N PHE A 211 2.96 9.73 -8.69
CA PHE A 211 4.35 9.61 -8.26
C PHE A 211 4.85 8.16 -8.31
N THR A 212 4.05 7.20 -7.88
CA THR A 212 4.43 5.77 -7.95
C THR A 212 4.63 5.34 -9.41
N THR A 213 3.70 5.69 -10.30
CA THR A 213 3.79 5.38 -11.73
C THR A 213 4.99 6.08 -12.37
N ALA A 214 5.17 7.38 -12.11
CA ALA A 214 6.31 8.14 -12.65
C ALA A 214 7.65 7.57 -12.19
N ALA A 215 7.75 7.13 -10.94
CA ALA A 215 8.95 6.51 -10.40
C ALA A 215 9.26 5.18 -11.11
N ILE A 216 8.25 4.33 -11.29
CA ILE A 216 8.38 3.06 -12.02
C ILE A 216 8.84 3.31 -13.46
N LEU A 217 8.19 4.23 -14.17
CA LEU A 217 8.52 4.53 -15.56
C LEU A 217 9.91 5.17 -15.71
N ARG A 218 10.32 6.01 -14.75
CA ARG A 218 11.67 6.57 -14.71
C ARG A 218 12.72 5.46 -14.60
N ASP A 219 12.54 4.52 -13.68
CA ASP A 219 13.49 3.43 -13.47
C ASP A 219 13.46 2.41 -14.62
N SER A 220 12.30 2.21 -15.26
CA SER A 220 12.17 1.34 -16.43
C SER A 220 12.82 1.91 -17.71
N ARG A 221 13.14 3.21 -17.75
CA ARG A 221 13.82 3.86 -18.88
C ARG A 221 15.34 3.84 -18.78
N ILE A 222 15.90 3.57 -17.60
CA ILE A 222 17.35 3.37 -17.46
C ILE A 222 17.66 2.08 -18.24
N PRO A 223 18.41 2.14 -19.35
CA PRO A 223 18.81 0.93 -20.04
C PRO A 223 19.53 0.05 -19.02
N ASP A 224 19.28 -1.26 -19.04
CA ASP A 224 20.29 -2.19 -18.57
C ASP A 224 21.53 -1.84 -19.39
N THR A 225 22.39 -0.97 -18.87
CA THR A 225 23.75 -0.83 -19.35
C THR A 225 24.34 -2.16 -18.98
N GLY A 226 24.15 -3.13 -19.88
CA GLY A 226 24.88 -4.35 -19.89
C GLY A 226 26.33 -3.91 -19.79
N PHE A 227 26.88 -4.06 -18.59
CA PHE A 227 28.26 -4.47 -18.51
C PHE A 227 28.26 -5.78 -19.28
N VAL A 228 28.54 -5.67 -20.58
CA VAL A 228 29.22 -6.70 -21.33
C VAL A 228 30.38 -7.04 -20.41
N ARG A 229 30.29 -8.16 -19.69
CA ARG A 229 31.49 -8.80 -19.18
C ARG A 229 32.30 -9.04 -20.44
N LEU A 230 33.26 -8.16 -20.70
CA LEU A 230 34.31 -8.45 -21.65
C LEU A 230 34.81 -9.84 -21.27
N PRO A 231 34.89 -10.80 -22.21
CA PRO A 231 35.47 -12.09 -21.89
C PRO A 231 36.85 -11.81 -21.32
N LEU A 232 37.02 -12.14 -20.04
CA LEU A 232 38.34 -12.18 -19.44
C LEU A 232 39.11 -13.21 -20.25
N VAL A 233 40.16 -12.71 -20.88
CA VAL A 233 41.17 -13.43 -21.64
C VAL A 233 41.44 -14.81 -21.03
N ASP A 234 41.27 -15.83 -21.86
CA ASP A 234 41.77 -17.21 -21.78
C ASP A 234 42.34 -17.66 -20.41
N GLN A 235 41.51 -18.31 -19.61
CA GLN A 235 42.01 -19.37 -18.72
C GLN A 235 41.68 -20.73 -19.34
N PRO A 236 42.70 -21.55 -19.67
CA PRO A 236 42.46 -22.87 -20.23
C PRO A 236 42.11 -23.85 -19.11
N GLY A 237 40.95 -24.49 -19.28
CA GLY A 237 40.62 -25.76 -18.64
C GLY A 237 40.05 -25.65 -17.24
N GLU A 238 38.75 -25.88 -17.11
CA GLU A 238 38.24 -26.96 -16.28
C GLU A 238 36.75 -27.22 -16.55
N ALA A 239 36.36 -28.46 -16.28
CA ALA A 239 35.30 -29.21 -16.93
C ALA A 239 33.87 -28.74 -16.59
N GLU A 240 32.97 -29.13 -17.50
CA GLU A 240 31.53 -29.06 -17.44
C GLU A 240 30.97 -29.58 -16.10
N GLY A 241 30.63 -28.63 -15.21
CA GLY A 241 29.64 -28.83 -14.17
C GLY A 241 28.44 -27.95 -14.50
N HIS A 242 27.34 -28.54 -14.97
CA HIS A 242 26.04 -27.87 -14.99
C HIS A 242 25.58 -27.60 -13.55
N SER A 243 26.15 -26.58 -12.91
CA SER A 243 25.43 -25.88 -11.85
C SER A 243 24.32 -25.09 -12.52
N MET A 244 23.07 -25.37 -12.17
CA MET A 244 21.99 -24.39 -12.33
C MET A 244 22.42 -23.14 -11.56
N SER A 245 23.16 -22.25 -12.22
CA SER A 245 23.52 -20.95 -11.67
C SER A 245 22.23 -20.16 -11.48
N ASP A 246 22.18 -19.43 -10.37
CA ASP A 246 21.16 -18.48 -9.94
C ASP A 246 20.92 -17.30 -10.91
N ASP A 247 20.90 -17.55 -12.22
CA ASP A 247 20.64 -16.56 -13.28
C ASP A 247 19.19 -16.03 -13.27
N HIS A 248 18.34 -16.53 -12.37
CA HIS A 248 16.99 -16.01 -12.16
C HIS A 248 16.93 -14.79 -11.22
N LEU A 249 18.02 -14.42 -10.53
CA LEU A 249 18.04 -13.30 -9.58
C LEU A 249 18.52 -11.97 -10.16
N THR A 250 19.14 -11.96 -11.35
CA THR A 250 19.67 -10.74 -11.98
C THR A 250 18.60 -9.81 -12.55
N ASN A 251 17.31 -10.17 -12.45
CA ASN A 251 16.22 -9.46 -13.12
C ASN A 251 15.09 -8.98 -12.19
N VAL A 252 15.31 -8.94 -10.87
CA VAL A 252 14.34 -8.39 -9.91
C VAL A 252 14.44 -6.85 -9.92
N GLN A 253 13.43 -6.16 -10.45
CA GLN A 253 13.36 -4.70 -10.39
C GLN A 253 12.89 -4.28 -8.98
N ASN A 254 13.82 -4.30 -8.03
CA ASN A 254 13.65 -3.75 -6.69
C ASN A 254 14.33 -2.36 -6.65
N PRO A 255 13.60 -1.27 -6.36
CA PRO A 255 14.20 0.04 -6.23
C PRO A 255 15.26 0.07 -5.10
N MET A 256 15.20 -0.82 -4.12
CA MET A 256 16.17 -0.91 -3.02
C MET A 256 17.22 -2.01 -3.20
N HIS A 257 17.43 -2.56 -4.40
CA HIS A 257 18.34 -3.70 -4.60
C HIS A 257 19.77 -3.46 -4.07
N ASP A 258 20.32 -2.25 -4.26
CA ASP A 258 21.67 -1.88 -3.80
C ASP A 258 21.71 -1.36 -2.35
N VAL A 259 20.58 -1.25 -1.68
CA VAL A 259 20.48 -0.63 -0.35
C VAL A 259 20.56 -1.70 0.72
N LYS A 260 21.63 -1.68 1.51
CA LYS A 260 21.74 -2.49 2.72
C LYS A 260 21.05 -1.79 3.89
N VAL A 261 20.02 -2.42 4.46
CA VAL A 261 19.32 -1.93 5.65
C VAL A 261 19.85 -2.68 6.87
N PRO A 262 20.72 -2.07 7.70
CA PRO A 262 21.20 -2.74 8.90
C PRO A 262 20.07 -2.94 9.90
N THR A 263 20.20 -3.96 10.75
CA THR A 263 19.14 -4.34 11.70
C THR A 263 18.72 -3.20 12.64
N TRP A 264 19.65 -2.33 13.05
CA TRP A 264 19.32 -1.17 13.89
C TRP A 264 18.42 -0.17 13.15
N ALA A 265 18.67 0.08 11.86
CA ALA A 265 17.86 0.99 11.06
C ALA A 265 16.48 0.38 10.80
N LEU A 266 16.42 -0.93 10.52
CA LEU A 266 15.15 -1.64 10.36
C LEU A 266 14.30 -1.55 11.65
N ARG A 267 14.90 -1.78 12.82
CA ARG A 267 14.21 -1.63 14.11
C ARG A 267 13.72 -0.20 14.34
N ALA A 268 14.52 0.80 14.00
CA ALA A 268 14.12 2.20 14.09
C ALA A 268 12.94 2.52 13.16
N ILE A 269 12.99 2.06 11.90
CA ILE A 269 11.90 2.22 10.93
C ILE A 269 10.60 1.60 11.46
N ILE A 270 10.65 0.37 11.96
CA ILE A 270 9.48 -0.32 12.53
C ILE A 270 8.97 0.44 13.75
N GLY A 271 9.87 0.85 14.67
CA GLY A 271 9.50 1.59 15.87
C GLY A 271 8.82 2.93 15.56
N ILE A 272 9.39 3.72 14.65
CA ILE A 272 8.81 5.00 14.20
C ILE A 272 7.45 4.77 13.54
N SER A 273 7.33 3.74 12.69
CA SER A 273 6.08 3.41 12.01
C SER A 273 4.96 3.05 12.98
N LEU A 274 5.27 2.22 13.99
CA LEU A 274 4.33 1.84 15.04
C LEU A 274 3.92 3.04 15.89
N LEU A 275 4.87 3.89 16.29
CA LEU A 275 4.58 5.09 17.06
C LEU A 275 3.72 6.08 16.28
N GLY A 276 4.07 6.36 15.01
CA GLY A 276 3.32 7.26 14.14
C GLY A 276 1.90 6.76 13.90
N SER A 277 1.76 5.48 13.53
CA SER A 277 0.44 4.86 13.32
C SER A 277 -0.41 4.83 14.59
N SER A 278 0.20 4.52 15.74
CA SER A 278 -0.48 4.54 17.05
C SER A 278 -0.94 5.94 17.41
N LEU A 279 -0.09 6.95 17.24
CA LEU A 279 -0.44 8.34 17.52
C LEU A 279 -1.60 8.79 16.64
N ILE A 280 -1.53 8.55 15.33
CA ILE A 280 -2.62 8.91 14.40
C ILE A 280 -3.90 8.17 14.76
N THR A 281 -3.83 6.87 15.05
CA THR A 281 -5.00 6.08 15.45
C THR A 281 -5.61 6.59 16.75
N ILE A 282 -4.80 6.94 17.75
CA ILE A 282 -5.28 7.54 19.01
C ILE A 282 -5.89 8.91 18.73
N LEU A 283 -5.27 9.74 17.89
CA LEU A 283 -5.80 11.05 17.54
C LEU A 283 -7.17 10.93 16.86
N ILE A 284 -7.32 10.00 15.92
CA ILE A 284 -8.60 9.69 15.29
C ILE A 284 -9.57 9.14 16.34
N TYR A 285 -9.15 8.23 17.21
CA TYR A 285 -10.04 7.62 18.19
C TYR A 285 -10.54 8.59 19.29
N VAL A 286 -9.71 9.56 19.67
CA VAL A 286 -9.98 10.46 20.80
C VAL A 286 -10.63 11.77 20.38
N PHE A 287 -10.19 12.34 19.26
CA PHE A 287 -10.57 13.71 18.87
C PHE A 287 -11.55 13.77 17.72
N ALA A 288 -11.72 12.66 17.02
CA ALA A 288 -12.51 12.60 15.82
C ALA A 288 -13.74 11.76 16.10
#